data_AF-A0ABD3UGV5-F1
#
_entry.id   AF-A0ABD3UGV5-F1
#
_cell.length_a   1.000
_cell.length_b   1.000
_cell.length_c   1.000
_cell.angle_alpha   90.00
_cell.angle_beta   90.00
_cell.angle_gamma   90.00
#
_symmetry.space_group_name_H-M   'P 1'
#
loop_
_entity.id
_entity.type
_entity.pdbx_description
1 polymer ?
#
loop_
_entity_poly.entity_id
_entity_poly.type
_entity_poly.pdbx_seq_one_letter_code
_entity_poly.pdbx_strand_id
1 'polypeptide(L)'
;MEGRNGSDTYVVDYGYGAFNKINNLAKDEKDDHILLCILYEDLEIGVVGNDLIIISSSHREHVTVRILNFLLGIRYQHLIATTYDGITMKLEPIFLYKTVLIVDKSYSSYSVTVDKTRPELMTARNIKGSMLEKNYLEGGEGTLYIAGGEKNDTLHGGVLVNTIDGLGGSDIIYGRDGNDVLIVGPDDDRLYGGQGHDTIFGGDGGDLIDGRTGINTIVFKGDGFSKIGVFVDLRIGKGLDADAEGDSYIDIQNIFGSECNDILHGNENDNVIYGFQGNDYIHPYGSNDILTGGEGADVYNCSGATGTKEIWLDGDMEFPDLIVLDKMKINDTCFFLIEHDLFITDISHRAAHKCKGIKYFLFWL
;
A
#
# COMPACT_ATOMS: atom_id res chain seq x y z
N MET A 1 -30.00 -20.29 32.86
CA MET A 1 -29.37 -21.55 32.45
C MET A 1 -27.87 -21.33 32.48
N GLU A 2 -27.09 -22.32 32.92
CA GLU A 2 -25.64 -22.22 33.10
C GLU A 2 -25.00 -23.39 32.34
N GLY A 3 -24.11 -23.13 31.39
CA GLY A 3 -23.46 -24.17 30.57
C GLY A 3 -22.50 -25.01 31.38
N ARG A 4 -21.49 -24.37 32.00
CA ARG A 4 -20.33 -25.07 32.57
C ARG A 4 -19.55 -25.76 31.44
N ASN A 5 -18.65 -26.68 31.78
CA ASN A 5 -17.85 -27.38 30.76
C ASN A 5 -18.63 -28.53 30.14
N GLY A 6 -18.31 -28.86 28.89
CA GLY A 6 -19.02 -29.88 28.11
C GLY A 6 -19.62 -29.27 26.84
N SER A 7 -20.46 -30.04 26.16
CA SER A 7 -21.33 -29.49 25.12
C SER A 7 -22.75 -29.53 25.64
N ASP A 8 -23.30 -28.36 25.92
CA ASP A 8 -24.62 -28.17 26.48
C ASP A 8 -25.65 -27.83 25.40
N THR A 9 -26.92 -28.05 25.72
CA THR A 9 -28.02 -27.69 24.82
C THR A 9 -29.11 -26.97 25.60
N TYR A 10 -29.34 -25.71 25.23
CA TYR A 10 -30.40 -24.87 25.76
C TYR A 10 -31.61 -24.95 24.83
N VAL A 11 -32.79 -25.20 25.40
CA VAL A 11 -34.04 -25.23 24.65
C VAL A 11 -34.91 -24.08 25.11
N VAL A 12 -35.28 -23.20 24.19
CA VAL A 12 -36.14 -22.04 24.45
C VAL A 12 -37.38 -22.14 23.59
N ASP A 13 -38.52 -22.39 24.23
CA ASP A 13 -39.82 -22.54 23.57
C ASP A 13 -40.79 -21.40 23.93
N TYR A 14 -41.96 -21.40 23.29
CA TYR A 14 -43.10 -20.56 23.69
C TYR A 14 -43.54 -20.87 25.13
N GLY A 15 -44.01 -19.85 25.85
CA GLY A 15 -44.48 -19.99 27.24
C GLY A 15 -43.39 -20.01 28.33
N TYR A 16 -42.09 -20.01 28.00
CA TYR A 16 -41.01 -19.92 29.01
C TYR A 16 -40.81 -18.51 29.60
N GLY A 17 -41.60 -17.51 29.16
CA GLY A 17 -41.60 -16.14 29.68
C GLY A 17 -40.56 -15.22 29.05
N ALA A 18 -40.65 -13.92 29.37
CA ALA A 18 -39.91 -12.84 28.68
C ALA A 18 -38.43 -12.69 29.05
N PHE A 19 -37.86 -13.53 29.92
CA PHE A 19 -36.50 -13.35 30.44
C PHE A 19 -35.72 -14.67 30.55
N ASN A 20 -35.39 -15.27 29.41
CA ASN A 20 -34.53 -16.45 29.37
C ASN A 20 -33.05 -16.03 29.44
N LYS A 21 -32.45 -16.09 30.62
CA LYS A 21 -31.02 -15.76 30.80
C LYS A 21 -30.15 -17.00 30.66
N ILE A 22 -29.16 -16.95 29.79
CA ILE A 22 -28.16 -18.01 29.57
C ILE A 22 -26.79 -17.45 29.94
N ASN A 23 -26.06 -18.14 30.80
CA ASN A 23 -24.66 -17.88 31.07
C ASN A 23 -23.83 -19.02 30.46
N ASN A 24 -23.18 -18.76 29.34
CA ASN A 24 -22.43 -19.75 28.60
C ASN A 24 -20.94 -19.81 28.99
N LEU A 25 -20.66 -19.63 30.28
CA LEU A 25 -19.28 -19.64 30.76
C LEU A 25 -18.73 -21.07 30.82
N ALA A 26 -17.77 -21.37 29.95
CA ALA A 26 -17.02 -22.62 29.96
C ALA A 26 -15.50 -22.38 29.83
N LYS A 27 -14.70 -23.30 30.39
CA LYS A 27 -13.22 -23.26 30.28
C LYS A 27 -12.68 -24.07 29.11
N ASP A 28 -13.43 -25.06 28.66
CA ASP A 28 -13.05 -25.98 27.59
C ASP A 28 -13.52 -25.53 26.20
N GLU A 29 -14.37 -24.50 26.13
CA GLU A 29 -14.75 -23.79 24.90
C GLU A 29 -15.33 -24.70 23.81
N LYS A 30 -15.95 -25.81 24.21
CA LYS A 30 -16.67 -26.69 23.30
C LYS A 30 -17.95 -26.01 22.84
N ASP A 31 -18.35 -26.25 21.60
CA ASP A 31 -19.57 -25.65 21.08
C ASP A 31 -20.80 -26.16 21.84
N ASP A 32 -21.60 -25.20 22.31
CA ASP A 32 -22.90 -25.39 22.92
C ASP A 32 -24.00 -25.02 21.93
N HIS A 33 -25.18 -25.59 22.11
CA HIS A 33 -26.31 -25.38 21.21
C HIS A 33 -27.46 -24.65 21.89
N ILE A 34 -28.09 -23.73 21.19
CA ILE A 34 -29.37 -23.16 21.57
C ILE A 34 -30.43 -23.46 20.51
N LEU A 35 -31.51 -24.11 20.92
CA LEU A 35 -32.67 -24.39 20.09
C LEU A 35 -33.72 -23.32 20.37
N LEU A 36 -34.04 -22.53 19.35
CA LEU A 36 -34.94 -21.39 19.41
C LEU A 36 -36.26 -21.77 18.73
N CYS A 37 -37.37 -21.70 19.47
CA CYS A 37 -38.70 -21.74 18.87
C CYS A 37 -39.08 -20.38 18.26
N ILE A 38 -38.25 -19.92 17.32
CA ILE A 38 -38.39 -18.67 16.55
C ILE A 38 -38.09 -19.06 15.10
N LEU A 39 -38.91 -18.62 14.13
CA LEU A 39 -38.60 -18.75 12.71
C LEU A 39 -37.43 -17.84 12.35
N TYR A 40 -36.56 -18.23 11.41
CA TYR A 40 -35.40 -17.40 11.07
C TYR A 40 -35.79 -16.00 10.59
N GLU A 41 -36.87 -15.88 9.82
CA GLU A 41 -37.37 -14.58 9.34
C GLU A 41 -37.84 -13.64 10.46
N ASP A 42 -38.18 -14.18 11.62
CA ASP A 42 -38.67 -13.44 12.78
C ASP A 42 -37.57 -13.12 13.79
N LEU A 43 -36.34 -13.57 13.54
CA LEU A 43 -35.25 -13.48 14.49
C LEU A 43 -34.57 -12.11 14.43
N GLU A 44 -34.65 -11.37 15.52
CA GLU A 44 -33.92 -10.13 15.74
C GLU A 44 -32.83 -10.32 16.79
N ILE A 45 -31.66 -9.73 16.55
CA ILE A 45 -30.53 -9.76 17.48
C ILE A 45 -30.13 -8.34 17.86
N GLY A 46 -29.89 -8.11 19.14
CA GLY A 46 -29.39 -6.85 19.68
C GLY A 46 -28.39 -7.07 20.81
N VAL A 47 -27.85 -5.98 21.35
CA VAL A 47 -26.86 -6.01 22.44
C VAL A 47 -27.26 -5.01 23.53
N VAL A 48 -27.16 -5.42 24.79
CA VAL A 48 -27.37 -4.53 25.96
C VAL A 48 -26.24 -4.73 26.96
N GLY A 49 -25.34 -3.75 27.07
CA GLY A 49 -24.12 -3.89 27.86
C GLY A 49 -23.19 -4.94 27.24
N ASN A 50 -22.83 -5.97 28.00
CA ASN A 50 -22.02 -7.10 27.51
C ASN A 50 -22.86 -8.30 27.05
N ASP A 51 -24.19 -8.18 27.05
CA ASP A 51 -25.10 -9.30 26.82
C ASP A 51 -25.67 -9.27 25.40
N LEU A 52 -25.80 -10.44 24.78
CA LEU A 52 -26.50 -10.62 23.50
C LEU A 52 -27.98 -10.84 23.78
N ILE A 53 -28.85 -10.15 23.04
CA ILE A 53 -30.30 -10.28 23.13
C ILE A 53 -30.82 -10.86 21.82
N ILE A 54 -31.57 -11.95 21.89
CA ILE A 54 -32.29 -12.54 20.75
C ILE A 54 -33.79 -12.38 21.02
N ILE A 55 -34.53 -11.84 20.06
CA ILE A 55 -35.96 -11.51 20.18
C ILE A 55 -36.69 -12.04 18.95
N SER A 56 -37.94 -12.47 19.13
CA SER A 56 -38.88 -12.70 18.02
C SER A 56 -39.68 -11.42 17.70
N SER A 57 -39.63 -10.98 16.45
CA SER A 57 -40.22 -9.70 15.98
C SER A 57 -41.73 -9.77 15.73
N SER A 58 -42.28 -10.94 15.42
CA SER A 58 -43.63 -11.05 14.85
C SER A 58 -44.69 -11.72 15.74
N HIS A 59 -44.31 -12.35 16.87
CA HIS A 59 -45.23 -13.13 17.71
C HIS A 59 -45.58 -12.48 19.06
N ARG A 60 -46.86 -12.62 19.46
CA ARG A 60 -47.47 -12.01 20.67
C ARG A 60 -46.98 -12.58 22.01
N GLU A 61 -46.21 -13.66 21.99
CA GLU A 61 -45.51 -14.21 23.15
C GLU A 61 -44.01 -14.03 22.91
N HIS A 62 -43.45 -12.92 23.37
CA HIS A 62 -42.05 -12.55 23.13
C HIS A 62 -41.10 -13.61 23.71
N VAL A 63 -40.56 -14.48 22.84
CA VAL A 63 -39.35 -15.25 23.18
C VAL A 63 -38.20 -14.25 23.17
N THR A 64 -37.71 -13.92 24.36
CA THR A 64 -36.53 -13.09 24.56
C THR A 64 -35.47 -13.90 25.27
N VAL A 65 -34.33 -14.09 24.62
CA VAL A 65 -33.15 -14.74 25.18
C VAL A 65 -32.09 -13.69 25.43
N ARG A 66 -31.52 -13.71 26.63
CA ARG A 66 -30.40 -12.86 27.02
C ARG A 66 -29.20 -13.73 27.37
N ILE A 67 -28.19 -13.71 26.50
CA ILE A 67 -26.93 -14.42 26.70
C ILE A 67 -26.00 -13.49 27.46
N LEU A 68 -25.75 -13.82 28.72
CA LEU A 68 -25.00 -13.01 29.67
C LEU A 68 -23.52 -13.00 29.31
N ASN A 69 -22.92 -11.81 29.36
CA ASN A 69 -21.50 -11.57 29.17
C ASN A 69 -20.92 -12.09 27.85
N PHE A 70 -21.75 -12.28 26.84
CA PHE A 70 -21.35 -12.75 25.51
C PHE A 70 -20.18 -11.95 24.93
N LEU A 71 -20.10 -10.64 25.21
CA LEU A 71 -19.01 -9.78 24.74
C LEU A 71 -17.74 -9.80 25.61
N LEU A 72 -17.71 -10.51 26.74
CA LEU A 72 -16.51 -10.62 27.59
C LEU A 72 -15.46 -11.61 27.06
N GLY A 73 -15.73 -12.30 25.95
CA GLY A 73 -14.76 -13.06 25.18
C GLY A 73 -15.15 -14.52 24.94
N ILE A 74 -14.23 -15.25 24.31
CA ILE A 74 -14.43 -16.60 23.74
C ILE A 74 -15.04 -17.63 24.72
N ARG A 75 -14.76 -17.47 26.01
CA ARG A 75 -15.33 -18.29 27.10
C ARG A 75 -16.83 -18.08 27.33
N TYR A 76 -17.49 -17.22 26.57
CA TYR A 76 -18.94 -17.03 26.56
C TYR A 76 -19.56 -17.17 25.16
N GLN A 77 -18.75 -17.34 24.11
CA GLN A 77 -19.15 -17.17 22.70
C GLN A 77 -19.26 -18.48 21.90
N HIS A 78 -18.98 -19.62 22.52
CA HIS A 78 -19.01 -20.95 21.89
C HIS A 78 -20.47 -21.46 21.77
N LEU A 79 -21.30 -20.74 21.01
CA LEU A 79 -22.74 -21.01 20.88
C LEU A 79 -23.17 -21.11 19.42
N ILE A 80 -23.94 -22.15 19.14
CA ILE A 80 -24.59 -22.41 17.86
C ILE A 80 -26.12 -22.36 18.06
N ALA A 81 -26.78 -21.43 17.41
CA ALA A 81 -28.23 -21.31 17.46
C ALA A 81 -28.89 -22.10 16.32
N THR A 82 -30.00 -22.77 16.60
CA THR A 82 -30.86 -23.40 15.60
C THR A 82 -32.28 -22.89 15.76
N THR A 83 -32.85 -22.32 14.70
CA THR A 83 -34.22 -21.81 14.66
C THR A 83 -35.23 -22.93 14.46
N TYR A 84 -36.51 -22.62 14.63
CA TYR A 84 -37.61 -23.59 14.58
C TYR A 84 -37.74 -24.27 13.21
N ASP A 85 -37.47 -23.52 12.15
CA ASP A 85 -37.41 -23.98 10.75
C ASP A 85 -36.11 -24.72 10.41
N GLY A 86 -35.23 -24.96 11.38
CA GLY A 86 -34.04 -25.80 11.24
C GLY A 86 -32.81 -25.08 10.70
N ILE A 87 -32.81 -23.74 10.67
CA ILE A 87 -31.62 -22.98 10.26
C ILE A 87 -30.65 -22.92 11.43
N THR A 88 -29.46 -23.50 11.23
CA THR A 88 -28.37 -23.47 12.22
C THR A 88 -27.37 -22.37 11.87
N MET A 89 -27.02 -21.55 12.86
CA MET A 89 -26.10 -20.42 12.74
C MET A 89 -25.16 -20.36 13.94
N LYS A 90 -23.90 -20.03 13.69
CA LYS A 90 -22.95 -19.73 14.76
C LYS A 90 -23.19 -18.32 15.27
N LEU A 91 -23.30 -18.16 16.59
CA LEU A 91 -23.40 -16.84 17.19
C LEU A 91 -21.98 -16.29 17.34
N GLU A 92 -21.67 -15.28 16.54
CA GLU A 92 -20.41 -14.55 16.61
C GLU A 92 -20.64 -13.15 17.20
N PRO A 93 -19.63 -12.55 17.84
CA PRO A 93 -19.75 -11.17 18.32
C PRO A 93 -20.19 -10.24 17.19
N ILE A 94 -21.33 -9.57 17.39
CA ILE A 94 -21.75 -8.47 16.55
C ILE A 94 -20.76 -7.34 16.82
N PHE A 95 -19.74 -7.23 15.98
CA PHE A 95 -18.88 -6.07 16.01
C PHE A 95 -19.63 -4.87 15.42
N LEU A 96 -20.41 -4.20 16.27
CA LEU A 96 -20.80 -2.81 16.04
C LEU A 96 -19.55 -1.94 16.21
N TYR A 97 -18.59 -2.03 15.29
CA TYR A 97 -17.53 -1.04 15.26
C TYR A 97 -18.18 0.29 14.83
N LYS A 98 -18.24 1.25 15.75
CA LYS A 98 -18.27 2.64 15.33
C LYS A 98 -16.97 2.86 14.55
N THR A 99 -17.07 3.04 13.24
CA THR A 99 -15.90 3.41 12.44
C THR A 99 -15.40 4.75 12.92
N VAL A 100 -14.18 4.79 13.46
CA VAL A 100 -13.49 6.05 13.66
C VAL A 100 -13.14 6.56 12.27
N LEU A 101 -13.69 7.70 11.85
CA LEU A 101 -13.34 8.23 10.54
C LEU A 101 -12.01 8.99 10.60
N ILE A 102 -11.81 9.75 11.68
CA ILE A 102 -10.67 10.65 11.83
C ILE A 102 -10.17 10.59 13.27
N VAL A 103 -8.86 10.42 13.42
CA VAL A 103 -8.09 10.73 14.63
C VAL A 103 -7.24 11.95 14.29
N ASP A 104 -7.58 13.12 14.85
CA ASP A 104 -6.80 14.34 14.64
C ASP A 104 -6.19 14.80 15.96
N LYS A 105 -4.86 14.82 16.02
CA LYS A 105 -4.07 15.24 17.16
C LYS A 105 -3.06 16.34 16.82
N SER A 106 -3.24 17.05 15.71
CA SER A 106 -2.26 18.02 15.20
C SER A 106 -1.89 19.13 16.20
N TYR A 107 -2.82 19.52 17.09
CA TYR A 107 -2.59 20.53 18.13
C TYR A 107 -2.20 19.97 19.51
N SER A 108 -1.96 18.66 19.61
CA SER A 108 -1.59 18.02 20.88
C SER A 108 -0.18 18.45 21.31
N SER A 109 -0.02 18.90 22.55
CA SER A 109 1.30 19.13 23.17
C SER A 109 1.90 17.87 23.80
N TYR A 110 1.38 16.70 23.46
CA TYR A 110 1.84 15.40 23.93
C TYR A 110 2.01 14.46 22.74
N SER A 111 3.00 13.57 22.84
CA SER A 111 3.22 12.49 21.87
C SER A 111 1.94 11.68 21.64
N VAL A 112 1.65 11.37 20.39
CA VAL A 112 0.47 10.59 20.01
C VAL A 112 0.87 9.14 19.82
N THR A 113 0.12 8.23 20.44
CA THR A 113 0.26 6.78 20.22
C THR A 113 -1.07 6.22 19.75
N VAL A 114 -1.09 5.71 18.52
CA VAL A 114 -2.19 4.94 17.94
C VAL A 114 -1.63 3.57 17.61
N ASP A 115 -2.18 2.50 18.19
CA ASP A 115 -1.68 1.14 18.03
C ASP A 115 -2.81 0.09 18.02
N LYS A 116 -2.44 -1.16 17.69
CA LYS A 116 -3.32 -2.33 17.69
C LYS A 116 -3.98 -2.69 19.02
N THR A 117 -3.51 -2.15 20.14
CA THR A 117 -4.09 -2.43 21.47
C THR A 117 -5.39 -1.65 21.71
N ARG A 118 -5.76 -0.74 20.79
CA ARG A 118 -6.97 0.08 20.83
C ARG A 118 -7.87 -0.26 19.64
N PRO A 119 -8.66 -1.35 19.71
CA PRO A 119 -9.42 -1.87 18.56
C PRO A 119 -10.37 -0.84 17.94
N GLU A 120 -10.87 0.10 18.73
CA GLU A 120 -11.70 1.19 18.22
C GLU A 120 -10.96 2.08 17.20
N LEU A 121 -9.66 2.28 17.38
CA LEU A 121 -8.82 3.09 16.49
C LEU A 121 -8.34 2.31 15.25
N MET A 122 -8.47 0.98 15.25
CA MET A 122 -8.10 0.16 14.08
C MET A 122 -9.00 0.38 12.86
N THR A 123 -10.15 1.00 13.08
CA THR A 123 -11.07 1.41 12.01
C THR A 123 -10.82 2.84 11.53
N ALA A 124 -9.87 3.57 12.15
CA ALA A 124 -9.52 4.94 11.79
C ALA A 124 -9.13 5.04 10.32
N ARG A 125 -9.89 5.80 9.52
CA ARG A 125 -9.53 6.04 8.11
C ARG A 125 -8.40 7.05 7.95
N ASN A 126 -8.44 8.12 8.73
CA ASN A 126 -7.46 9.19 8.72
C ASN A 126 -6.86 9.34 10.12
N ILE A 127 -5.54 9.31 10.22
CA ILE A 127 -4.80 9.48 11.47
C ILE A 127 -3.82 10.64 11.28
N LYS A 128 -3.90 11.66 12.14
CA LYS A 128 -2.94 12.78 12.18
C LYS A 128 -2.28 12.85 13.54
N GLY A 129 -0.95 12.80 13.54
CA GLY A 129 -0.10 13.00 14.70
C GLY A 129 -0.10 14.43 15.22
N SER A 130 0.66 14.66 16.27
CA SER A 130 0.98 15.98 16.79
C SER A 130 2.02 16.66 15.90
N MET A 131 1.83 17.93 15.59
CA MET A 131 2.85 18.74 14.91
C MET A 131 4.01 19.14 15.83
N LEU A 132 3.87 18.98 17.16
CA LEU A 132 4.80 19.52 18.15
C LEU A 132 5.64 18.46 18.85
N GLU A 133 5.19 17.21 18.79
CA GLU A 133 5.76 16.08 19.52
C GLU A 133 5.90 14.88 18.61
N LYS A 134 6.85 13.99 18.94
CA LYS A 134 7.00 12.72 18.25
C LYS A 134 5.75 11.84 18.34
N ASN A 135 5.50 11.08 17.30
CA ASN A 135 4.31 10.26 17.11
C ASN A 135 4.70 8.80 16.87
N TYR A 136 3.84 7.90 17.36
CA TYR A 136 3.86 6.48 17.02
C TYR A 136 2.47 6.12 16.51
N LEU A 137 2.33 6.02 15.18
CA LEU A 137 1.04 5.85 14.53
C LEU A 137 0.99 4.51 13.80
N GLU A 138 0.00 3.69 14.15
CA GLU A 138 -0.26 2.42 13.49
C GLU A 138 -1.63 2.43 12.83
N GLY A 139 -1.63 2.28 11.51
CA GLY A 139 -2.81 2.05 10.69
C GLY A 139 -3.41 0.66 10.93
N GLY A 140 -4.73 0.62 10.92
CA GLY A 140 -5.51 -0.61 10.99
C GLY A 140 -6.18 -0.96 9.68
N GLU A 141 -7.13 -1.89 9.73
CA GLU A 141 -7.85 -2.41 8.55
C GLU A 141 -8.67 -1.35 7.81
N GLY A 142 -9.01 -0.24 8.48
CA GLY A 142 -9.74 0.87 7.87
C GLY A 142 -8.88 2.03 7.40
N THR A 143 -7.58 2.03 7.70
CA THR A 143 -6.71 3.19 7.48
C THR A 143 -6.42 3.38 6.01
N LEU A 144 -6.47 4.64 5.59
CA LEU A 144 -6.18 5.11 4.23
C LEU A 144 -5.18 6.26 4.23
N TYR A 145 -5.15 7.06 5.30
CA TYR A 145 -4.25 8.22 5.41
C TYR A 145 -3.62 8.30 6.80
N ILE A 146 -2.32 8.51 6.84
CA ILE A 146 -1.55 8.78 8.06
C ILE A 146 -0.69 10.01 7.81
N ALA A 147 -0.73 10.98 8.72
CA ALA A 147 0.22 12.08 8.78
C ALA A 147 0.94 12.06 10.12
N GLY A 148 2.25 12.17 10.11
CA GLY A 148 3.09 12.40 11.27
C GLY A 148 2.95 13.82 11.82
N GLY A 149 4.04 14.58 11.78
CA GLY A 149 4.20 15.90 12.38
C GLY A 149 5.59 16.48 12.07
N GLU A 150 5.99 17.54 12.78
CA GLU A 150 7.30 18.21 12.53
C GLU A 150 8.42 17.64 13.40
N LYS A 151 8.29 16.39 13.85
CA LYS A 151 9.18 15.73 14.80
C LYS A 151 9.39 14.30 14.32
N ASN A 152 10.49 13.70 14.77
CA ASN A 152 10.84 12.32 14.47
C ASN A 152 9.75 11.33 14.88
N ASP A 153 9.04 10.81 13.90
CA ASP A 153 7.88 9.97 14.02
C ASP A 153 8.19 8.52 13.63
N THR A 154 7.30 7.63 14.05
CA THR A 154 7.29 6.25 13.57
C THR A 154 5.90 5.93 13.07
N LEU A 155 5.81 5.72 11.76
CA LEU A 155 4.55 5.57 11.03
C LEU A 155 4.48 4.16 10.47
N HIS A 156 3.37 3.49 10.73
CA HIS A 156 3.07 2.18 10.18
C HIS A 156 1.73 2.24 9.45
N GLY A 157 1.70 1.90 8.17
CA GLY A 157 0.47 1.69 7.43
C GLY A 157 -0.33 0.48 7.92
N GLY A 158 -1.37 0.18 7.16
CA GLY A 158 -2.33 -0.89 7.36
C GLY A 158 -2.11 -2.03 6.36
N VAL A 159 -3.22 -2.65 5.96
CA VAL A 159 -3.25 -3.73 4.95
C VAL A 159 -3.89 -3.29 3.62
N LEU A 160 -4.23 -2.01 3.53
CA LEU A 160 -4.87 -1.38 2.40
C LEU A 160 -3.89 -0.40 1.78
N VAL A 161 -4.16 0.01 0.55
CA VAL A 161 -3.57 1.20 -0.08
C VAL A 161 -3.63 2.38 0.89
N ASN A 162 -2.47 2.90 1.24
CA ASN A 162 -2.31 4.02 2.15
C ASN A 162 -1.61 5.19 1.50
N THR A 163 -1.96 6.39 1.96
CA THR A 163 -1.12 7.57 1.80
C THR A 163 -0.52 7.88 3.15
N ILE A 164 0.81 7.85 3.24
CA ILE A 164 1.54 8.16 4.46
C ILE A 164 2.41 9.39 4.20
N ASP A 165 2.31 10.37 5.08
CA ASP A 165 3.01 11.65 5.03
C ASP A 165 3.82 11.82 6.33
N GLY A 166 5.14 11.71 6.24
CA GLY A 166 6.04 11.90 7.38
C GLY A 166 5.99 13.32 7.93
N LEU A 167 5.92 14.29 7.00
CA LEU A 167 6.13 15.71 7.24
C LEU A 167 7.58 15.96 7.65
N GLY A 168 7.87 16.70 8.71
CA GLY A 168 9.24 17.13 9.01
C GLY A 168 9.91 16.30 10.10
N GLY A 169 11.24 16.19 10.03
CA GLY A 169 12.07 15.53 11.03
C GLY A 169 12.37 14.08 10.66
N SER A 170 13.46 13.54 11.23
CA SER A 170 13.95 12.21 10.85
C SER A 170 13.03 11.06 11.30
N ASP A 171 12.23 10.56 10.37
CA ASP A 171 11.14 9.63 10.51
C ASP A 171 11.53 8.18 10.20
N ILE A 172 10.69 7.26 10.69
CA ILE A 172 10.73 5.85 10.31
C ILE A 172 9.35 5.45 9.80
N ILE A 173 9.25 5.14 8.51
CA ILE A 173 7.99 4.82 7.84
C ILE A 173 7.99 3.37 7.36
N TYR A 174 6.87 2.67 7.63
CA TYR A 174 6.59 1.34 7.12
C TYR A 174 5.25 1.36 6.37
N GLY A 175 5.23 1.22 5.04
CA GLY A 175 3.98 1.18 4.26
C GLY A 175 3.12 -0.05 4.58
N ARG A 176 3.77 -1.21 4.70
CA ARG A 176 3.17 -2.54 4.95
C ARG A 176 2.51 -3.12 3.71
N ASP A 177 1.27 -3.60 3.77
CA ASP A 177 0.64 -4.25 2.62
C ASP A 177 -0.25 -3.23 1.91
N GLY A 178 -0.16 -3.18 0.58
CA GLY A 178 -0.89 -2.20 -0.21
C GLY A 178 0.01 -1.62 -1.30
N ASN A 179 -0.60 -1.04 -2.32
CA ASN A 179 0.15 -0.21 -3.27
C ASN A 179 0.12 1.22 -2.72
N ASP A 180 1.09 1.58 -1.91
CA ASP A 180 1.03 2.78 -1.10
C ASP A 180 1.58 4.01 -1.83
N VAL A 181 1.18 5.18 -1.35
CA VAL A 181 1.79 6.48 -1.68
C VAL A 181 2.52 6.96 -0.42
N LEU A 182 3.84 6.98 -0.47
CA LEU A 182 4.70 7.23 0.68
C LEU A 182 5.44 8.54 0.44
N ILE A 183 5.05 9.57 1.18
CA ILE A 183 5.65 10.90 1.16
C ILE A 183 6.49 10.99 2.43
N VAL A 184 7.81 10.88 2.29
CA VAL A 184 8.70 10.73 3.43
C VAL A 184 8.90 12.10 4.10
N GLY A 185 9.39 13.10 3.36
CA GLY A 185 9.45 14.48 3.84
C GLY A 185 10.88 15.03 3.84
N PRO A 186 11.12 16.20 4.46
CA PRO A 186 12.46 16.68 4.71
C PRO A 186 13.14 16.03 5.94
N ASP A 187 14.46 16.16 5.99
CA ASP A 187 15.41 15.57 6.95
C ASP A 187 15.77 14.11 6.63
N ASP A 188 16.78 13.54 7.32
CA ASP A 188 17.29 12.19 6.99
C ASP A 188 16.34 11.08 7.48
N ASP A 189 15.63 10.43 6.56
CA ASP A 189 14.56 9.50 6.88
C ASP A 189 14.88 8.02 6.60
N ARG A 190 14.01 7.13 7.10
CA ARG A 190 14.04 5.69 6.81
C ARG A 190 12.68 5.19 6.37
N LEU A 191 12.59 4.77 5.12
CA LEU A 191 11.38 4.20 4.54
C LEU A 191 11.54 2.71 4.25
N TYR A 192 10.52 1.94 4.61
CA TYR A 192 10.32 0.55 4.19
C TYR A 192 8.94 0.40 3.54
N GLY A 193 8.88 0.30 2.21
CA GLY A 193 7.63 0.26 1.43
C GLY A 193 6.71 -0.88 1.87
N GLY A 194 7.14 -2.12 1.62
CA GLY A 194 6.46 -3.31 2.13
C GLY A 194 6.05 -4.25 1.01
N GLN A 195 4.82 -4.74 1.04
CA GLN A 195 4.23 -5.57 0.00
C GLN A 195 3.36 -4.70 -0.91
N GLY A 196 3.71 -4.61 -2.18
CA GLY A 196 2.87 -3.96 -3.19
C GLY A 196 3.68 -3.13 -4.16
N HIS A 197 2.99 -2.39 -5.01
CA HIS A 197 3.61 -1.48 -5.96
C HIS A 197 3.53 -0.06 -5.41
N ASP A 198 4.56 0.35 -4.68
CA ASP A 198 4.55 1.62 -3.96
C ASP A 198 5.04 2.78 -4.84
N THR A 199 4.44 3.95 -4.63
CA THR A 199 4.91 5.23 -5.17
C THR A 199 5.52 6.04 -4.04
N ILE A 200 6.79 6.38 -4.17
CA ILE A 200 7.60 6.95 -3.10
C ILE A 200 8.07 8.34 -3.51
N PHE A 201 7.91 9.30 -2.62
CA PHE A 201 8.51 10.63 -2.69
C PHE A 201 9.45 10.73 -1.49
N GLY A 202 10.76 10.70 -1.71
CA GLY A 202 11.76 10.82 -0.64
C GLY A 202 11.66 12.20 0.00
N GLY A 203 12.06 13.23 -0.72
CA GLY A 203 12.06 14.60 -0.23
C GLY A 203 13.47 15.07 0.07
N ASP A 204 13.61 16.15 0.83
CA ASP A 204 14.92 16.76 1.04
C ASP A 204 15.65 16.06 2.20
N GLY A 205 16.73 15.35 1.96
CA GLY A 205 17.47 14.70 3.04
C GLY A 205 18.32 13.56 2.53
N GLY A 206 19.18 13.02 3.39
CA GLY A 206 19.92 11.80 3.06
C GLY A 206 19.12 10.56 3.44
N ASP A 207 18.18 10.15 2.59
CA ASP A 207 17.21 9.11 2.95
C ASP A 207 17.72 7.69 2.74
N LEU A 208 17.21 6.76 3.55
CA LEU A 208 17.28 5.33 3.26
C LEU A 208 15.91 4.84 2.81
N ILE A 209 15.78 4.56 1.51
CA ILE A 209 14.54 4.14 0.88
C ILE A 209 14.66 2.68 0.45
N ASP A 210 13.92 1.80 1.12
CA ASP A 210 13.82 0.38 0.81
C ASP A 210 12.39 0.05 0.35
N GLY A 211 12.19 -0.12 -0.95
CA GLY A 211 10.89 -0.43 -1.54
C GLY A 211 10.36 -1.82 -1.17
N ARG A 212 11.21 -2.71 -0.65
CA ARG A 212 10.85 -4.10 -0.33
C ARG A 212 10.30 -4.84 -1.55
N THR A 213 9.16 -5.51 -1.42
CA THR A 213 8.66 -6.43 -2.45
C THR A 213 7.64 -5.76 -3.34
N GLY A 214 7.74 -6.02 -4.65
CA GLY A 214 6.83 -5.50 -5.66
C GLY A 214 7.58 -4.73 -6.72
N ILE A 215 6.91 -3.75 -7.33
CA ILE A 215 7.46 -2.88 -8.37
C ILE A 215 7.25 -1.46 -7.88
N ASN A 216 8.31 -0.89 -7.33
CA ASN A 216 8.27 0.37 -6.61
C ASN A 216 8.84 1.49 -7.49
N THR A 217 8.21 2.66 -7.38
CA THR A 217 8.54 3.85 -8.17
C THR A 217 8.98 4.96 -7.23
N ILE A 218 10.20 5.45 -7.41
CA ILE A 218 10.66 6.68 -6.77
C ILE A 218 10.33 7.87 -7.68
N VAL A 219 9.83 8.96 -7.09
CA VAL A 219 9.38 10.16 -7.79
C VAL A 219 10.07 11.39 -7.20
N PHE A 220 10.60 12.23 -8.08
CA PHE A 220 11.31 13.45 -7.70
C PHE A 220 10.56 14.70 -8.11
N LYS A 221 10.85 15.80 -7.42
CA LYS A 221 10.35 17.13 -7.73
C LYS A 221 11.46 18.03 -8.27
N GLY A 222 12.72 17.73 -7.95
CA GLY A 222 13.86 18.60 -8.23
C GLY A 222 13.78 19.92 -7.46
N ASP A 223 14.76 20.79 -7.68
CA ASP A 223 14.74 22.16 -7.19
C ASP A 223 14.18 23.09 -8.28
N GLY A 224 12.86 23.28 -8.27
CA GLY A 224 12.18 24.18 -9.20
C GLY A 224 12.60 25.65 -9.09
N PHE A 225 13.21 26.08 -7.98
CA PHE A 225 13.70 27.45 -7.80
C PHE A 225 15.05 27.66 -8.47
N SER A 226 15.98 26.72 -8.28
CA SER A 226 17.32 26.75 -8.90
C SER A 226 17.38 26.06 -10.26
N LYS A 227 16.30 25.39 -10.68
CA LYS A 227 16.19 24.56 -11.89
C LYS A 227 17.26 23.46 -11.95
N ILE A 228 17.48 22.81 -10.81
CA ILE A 228 18.41 21.68 -10.67
C ILE A 228 17.55 20.40 -10.63
N GLY A 229 17.82 19.47 -11.54
CA GLY A 229 17.23 18.13 -11.52
C GLY A 229 18.02 17.18 -10.63
N VAL A 230 17.69 15.90 -10.70
CA VAL A 230 18.26 14.85 -9.83
C VAL A 230 19.25 13.97 -10.59
N PHE A 231 20.25 13.46 -9.87
CA PHE A 231 21.04 12.31 -10.31
C PHE A 231 20.61 11.07 -9.52
N VAL A 232 20.22 10.00 -10.23
CA VAL A 232 19.75 8.74 -9.63
C VAL A 232 20.45 7.57 -10.31
N ASP A 233 21.06 6.65 -9.55
CA ASP A 233 21.60 5.39 -10.08
C ASP A 233 21.17 4.19 -9.24
N LEU A 234 20.23 3.41 -9.78
CA LEU A 234 19.64 2.25 -9.10
C LEU A 234 20.58 1.02 -9.03
N ARG A 235 21.71 0.99 -9.76
CA ARG A 235 22.67 -0.14 -9.64
C ARG A 235 23.52 -0.02 -8.39
N ILE A 236 23.89 1.21 -8.05
CA ILE A 236 24.65 1.51 -6.83
C ILE A 236 23.73 1.98 -5.70
N GLY A 237 22.45 2.23 -6.00
CA GLY A 237 21.42 2.63 -5.06
C GLY A 237 21.71 4.00 -4.46
N LYS A 238 21.98 5.01 -5.30
CA LYS A 238 22.34 6.36 -4.84
C LYS A 238 21.59 7.47 -5.58
N GLY A 239 21.19 8.48 -4.81
CA GLY A 239 20.71 9.77 -5.29
C GLY A 239 21.72 10.88 -4.96
N LEU A 240 21.75 11.92 -5.79
CA LEU A 240 22.51 13.16 -5.60
C LEU A 240 21.73 14.34 -6.19
N ASP A 241 22.01 15.54 -5.69
CA ASP A 241 21.40 16.81 -6.08
C ASP A 241 19.89 16.92 -5.75
N ALA A 242 19.41 18.16 -5.59
CA ALA A 242 18.02 18.50 -5.24
C ALA A 242 17.44 17.62 -4.11
N ASP A 243 16.25 17.05 -4.32
CA ASP A 243 15.54 16.16 -3.39
C ASP A 243 15.97 14.68 -3.52
N ALA A 244 17.16 14.43 -4.07
CA ALA A 244 17.83 13.13 -4.05
C ALA A 244 19.17 13.16 -3.28
N GLU A 245 19.58 14.33 -2.76
CA GLU A 245 20.92 14.54 -2.20
C GLU A 245 21.22 13.67 -0.97
N GLY A 246 22.02 12.62 -1.17
CA GLY A 246 22.47 11.73 -0.10
C GLY A 246 21.66 10.44 0.02
N ASP A 247 20.60 10.30 -0.78
CA ASP A 247 19.71 9.16 -0.78
C ASP A 247 20.39 7.82 -1.06
N SER A 248 19.79 6.78 -0.51
CA SER A 248 20.13 5.39 -0.76
C SER A 248 18.89 4.57 -1.13
N TYR A 249 18.91 3.95 -2.30
CA TYR A 249 17.78 3.19 -2.84
C TYR A 249 18.04 1.68 -2.77
N ILE A 250 17.07 0.93 -2.24
CA ILE A 250 17.05 -0.53 -2.16
C ILE A 250 15.70 -1.00 -2.72
N ASP A 251 15.72 -2.03 -3.57
CA ASP A 251 14.52 -2.66 -4.14
C ASP A 251 13.54 -1.68 -4.83
N ILE A 252 14.09 -0.69 -5.54
CA ILE A 252 13.36 0.24 -6.43
C ILE A 252 13.52 -0.20 -7.89
N GLN A 253 12.44 -0.18 -8.66
CA GLN A 253 12.40 -0.63 -10.06
C GLN A 253 12.20 0.52 -11.04
N ASN A 254 11.46 1.55 -10.66
CA ASN A 254 11.08 2.63 -11.57
C ASN A 254 11.53 3.98 -11.03
N ILE A 255 11.82 4.91 -11.94
CA ILE A 255 12.28 6.26 -11.62
C ILE A 255 11.42 7.25 -12.39
N PHE A 256 10.73 8.13 -11.69
CA PHE A 256 10.10 9.31 -12.28
C PHE A 256 10.91 10.53 -11.83
N GLY A 257 11.53 11.21 -12.80
CA GLY A 257 12.33 12.41 -12.64
C GLY A 257 11.52 13.63 -12.21
N SER A 258 12.12 14.80 -12.43
CA SER A 258 11.63 16.11 -12.03
C SER A 258 11.22 16.94 -13.25
N GLU A 259 10.72 18.16 -13.04
CA GLU A 259 10.51 19.10 -14.16
C GLU A 259 11.80 19.87 -14.54
N CYS A 260 12.97 19.27 -14.28
CA CYS A 260 14.29 19.84 -14.52
C CYS A 260 15.19 18.79 -15.18
N ASN A 261 16.33 19.23 -15.72
CA ASN A 261 17.27 18.32 -16.40
C ASN A 261 17.83 17.26 -15.42
N ASP A 262 17.45 16.01 -15.62
CA ASP A 262 17.82 14.90 -14.76
C ASP A 262 18.89 13.98 -15.38
N ILE A 263 19.53 13.19 -14.52
CA ILE A 263 20.40 12.07 -14.90
C ILE A 263 19.87 10.81 -14.23
N LEU A 264 19.18 9.97 -15.01
CA LEU A 264 18.43 8.82 -14.53
C LEU A 264 19.06 7.52 -15.02
N HIS A 265 19.66 6.77 -14.11
CA HIS A 265 20.27 5.49 -14.36
C HIS A 265 19.41 4.36 -13.75
N GLY A 266 18.88 3.50 -14.64
CA GLY A 266 18.20 2.25 -14.28
C GLY A 266 19.17 1.21 -13.69
N ASN A 267 18.77 -0.06 -13.73
CA ASN A 267 19.58 -1.18 -13.26
C ASN A 267 19.52 -2.39 -14.22
N GLU A 268 19.91 -3.56 -13.73
CA GLU A 268 19.93 -4.78 -14.56
C GLU A 268 18.56 -5.49 -14.60
N ASN A 269 17.53 -4.94 -13.97
CA ASN A 269 16.15 -5.42 -13.98
C ASN A 269 15.28 -4.53 -14.88
N ASP A 270 14.04 -4.96 -15.13
CA ASP A 270 13.07 -4.15 -15.88
C ASP A 270 12.79 -2.82 -15.16
N ASN A 271 12.97 -1.70 -15.87
CA ASN A 271 12.73 -0.36 -15.35
C ASN A 271 11.70 0.40 -16.20
N VAL A 272 10.85 1.19 -15.54
CA VAL A 272 10.12 2.29 -16.16
C VAL A 272 10.79 3.60 -15.73
N ILE A 273 11.29 4.36 -16.70
CA ILE A 273 11.99 5.63 -16.45
C ILE A 273 11.27 6.75 -17.21
N TYR A 274 10.83 7.78 -16.48
CA TYR A 274 10.21 8.97 -17.05
C TYR A 274 10.93 10.24 -16.57
N GLY A 275 11.49 11.05 -17.48
CA GLY A 275 12.16 12.32 -17.15
C GLY A 275 11.22 13.50 -16.86
N PHE A 276 10.06 13.59 -17.52
CA PHE A 276 9.08 14.69 -17.51
C PHE A 276 9.44 15.93 -18.34
N GLN A 277 10.02 16.97 -17.75
CA GLN A 277 10.38 18.21 -18.46
C GLN A 277 11.85 18.46 -18.24
N GLY A 278 12.53 19.01 -19.23
CA GLY A 278 13.95 19.28 -19.15
C GLY A 278 14.70 18.46 -20.18
N ASN A 279 16.01 18.68 -20.28
CA ASN A 279 16.86 17.88 -21.14
C ASN A 279 17.46 16.76 -20.30
N ASP A 280 16.86 15.59 -20.37
CA ASP A 280 17.15 14.49 -19.48
C ASP A 280 18.17 13.53 -20.08
N TYR A 281 18.96 12.90 -19.20
CA TYR A 281 19.88 11.85 -19.60
C TYR A 281 19.46 10.53 -18.95
N ILE A 282 19.08 9.56 -19.77
CA ILE A 282 18.58 8.26 -19.33
C ILE A 282 19.56 7.16 -19.73
N HIS A 283 20.00 6.35 -18.76
CA HIS A 283 20.79 5.13 -19.00
C HIS A 283 20.05 3.90 -18.44
N PRO A 284 19.39 3.08 -19.29
CA PRO A 284 18.59 1.93 -18.84
C PRO A 284 19.39 0.75 -18.29
N TYR A 285 20.53 0.40 -18.92
CA TYR A 285 21.29 -0.83 -18.69
C TYR A 285 20.57 -2.13 -19.14
N GLY A 286 20.20 -3.01 -18.21
CA GLY A 286 19.83 -4.40 -18.51
C GLY A 286 18.36 -4.57 -18.87
N SER A 287 17.94 -5.82 -19.07
CA SER A 287 16.52 -6.23 -19.09
C SER A 287 15.57 -5.52 -20.07
N ASN A 288 14.25 -5.55 -19.85
CA ASN A 288 13.26 -4.89 -20.69
C ASN A 288 12.80 -3.58 -20.03
N ASP A 289 13.08 -2.44 -20.65
CA ASP A 289 12.76 -1.13 -20.07
C ASP A 289 11.78 -0.34 -20.92
N ILE A 290 11.01 0.52 -20.25
CA ILE A 290 10.14 1.53 -20.86
C ILE A 290 10.69 2.91 -20.47
N LEU A 291 11.06 3.71 -21.46
CA LEU A 291 11.77 4.97 -21.30
C LEU A 291 11.02 6.10 -22.00
N THR A 292 10.88 7.23 -21.33
CA THR A 292 10.47 8.50 -21.92
C THR A 292 11.23 9.60 -21.19
N GLY A 293 11.87 10.48 -21.95
CA GLY A 293 12.53 11.67 -21.44
C GLY A 293 11.45 12.69 -21.14
N GLY A 294 10.65 13.05 -22.14
CA GLY A 294 9.51 13.93 -21.95
C GLY A 294 9.66 15.20 -22.80
N GLU A 295 9.15 16.32 -22.30
CA GLU A 295 9.37 17.60 -22.97
C GLU A 295 10.83 18.04 -22.83
N GLY A 296 11.56 18.10 -23.94
CA GLY A 296 12.92 18.63 -23.96
C GLY A 296 13.75 17.97 -25.05
N ALA A 297 15.06 18.21 -25.01
CA ALA A 297 16.01 17.52 -25.87
C ALA A 297 16.71 16.44 -25.04
N ASP A 298 16.20 15.22 -25.11
CA ASP A 298 16.61 14.14 -24.20
C ASP A 298 17.69 13.24 -24.79
N VAL A 299 18.42 12.56 -23.91
CA VAL A 299 19.50 11.64 -24.28
C VAL A 299 19.24 10.27 -23.68
N TYR A 300 18.92 9.29 -24.53
CA TYR A 300 18.79 7.89 -24.15
C TYR A 300 20.10 7.14 -24.43
N ASN A 301 20.98 7.05 -23.43
CA ASN A 301 22.22 6.31 -23.55
C ASN A 301 22.01 4.80 -23.38
N CYS A 302 21.82 4.11 -24.49
CA CYS A 302 21.65 2.66 -24.51
C CYS A 302 22.99 1.92 -24.66
N SER A 303 24.13 2.57 -24.43
CA SER A 303 25.44 1.94 -24.58
C SER A 303 25.60 0.76 -23.63
N GLY A 304 25.92 -0.42 -24.18
CA GLY A 304 26.06 -1.66 -23.43
C GLY A 304 24.74 -2.27 -22.91
N ALA A 305 23.59 -1.67 -23.23
CA ALA A 305 22.29 -2.13 -22.75
C ALA A 305 21.92 -3.51 -23.33
N THR A 306 21.18 -4.31 -22.57
CA THR A 306 20.66 -5.64 -22.98
C THR A 306 19.15 -5.70 -22.81
N GLY A 307 18.49 -6.66 -23.45
CA GLY A 307 17.03 -6.79 -23.44
C GLY A 307 16.31 -5.69 -24.24
N THR A 308 14.98 -5.65 -24.16
CA THR A 308 14.18 -4.71 -24.95
C THR A 308 14.22 -3.30 -24.36
N LYS A 309 14.22 -2.27 -25.20
CA LYS A 309 14.06 -0.86 -24.81
C LYS A 309 12.89 -0.28 -25.59
N GLU A 310 11.76 -0.11 -24.92
CA GLU A 310 10.65 0.68 -25.42
C GLU A 310 10.91 2.14 -25.06
N ILE A 311 11.16 2.96 -26.07
CA ILE A 311 11.48 4.37 -25.91
C ILE A 311 10.33 5.15 -26.54
N TRP A 312 9.74 6.10 -25.84
CA TRP A 312 8.77 7.03 -26.41
C TRP A 312 9.48 8.36 -26.62
N LEU A 313 9.59 8.80 -27.87
CA LEU A 313 10.21 10.09 -28.22
C LEU A 313 9.11 11.12 -28.39
N ASP A 314 9.20 12.19 -27.63
CA ASP A 314 8.33 13.35 -27.68
C ASP A 314 9.08 14.65 -27.98
N GLY A 315 10.40 14.56 -28.20
CA GLY A 315 11.19 15.66 -28.74
C GLY A 315 10.64 16.19 -30.06
N ASP A 316 10.64 17.52 -30.20
CA ASP A 316 10.16 18.21 -31.39
C ASP A 316 11.32 18.66 -32.32
N MET A 317 11.00 19.38 -33.41
CA MET A 317 12.04 19.85 -34.35
C MET A 317 12.98 20.91 -33.75
N GLU A 318 12.60 21.58 -32.66
CA GLU A 318 13.41 22.59 -31.98
C GLU A 318 14.26 21.94 -30.88
N PHE A 319 13.77 20.87 -30.26
CA PHE A 319 14.42 20.09 -29.21
C PHE A 319 14.40 18.60 -29.55
N PRO A 320 15.33 18.12 -30.40
CA PRO A 320 15.33 16.74 -30.82
C PRO A 320 15.97 15.82 -29.79
N ASP A 321 15.35 14.66 -29.59
CA ASP A 321 15.92 13.58 -28.78
C ASP A 321 17.09 12.87 -29.45
N LEU A 322 17.99 12.33 -28.63
CA LEU A 322 19.20 11.63 -29.04
C LEU A 322 19.28 10.24 -28.39
N ILE A 323 19.33 9.20 -29.22
CA ILE A 323 19.62 7.83 -28.76
C ILE A 323 21.10 7.50 -29.02
N VAL A 324 21.84 7.17 -27.97
CA VAL A 324 23.26 6.79 -28.06
C VAL A 324 23.41 5.27 -28.02
N LEU A 325 24.02 4.72 -29.07
CA LEU A 325 24.26 3.28 -29.22
C LEU A 325 25.78 3.01 -29.28
N ASP A 326 26.35 2.36 -28.26
CA ASP A 326 27.73 1.82 -28.28
C ASP A 326 27.81 0.44 -27.60
N LYS A 327 28.73 -0.42 -28.04
CA LYS A 327 29.03 -1.75 -27.45
C LYS A 327 27.81 -2.65 -27.14
N MET A 328 26.74 -2.56 -27.93
CA MET A 328 25.57 -3.41 -27.76
C MET A 328 25.90 -4.88 -28.02
N LYS A 329 25.37 -5.77 -27.16
CA LYS A 329 25.40 -7.21 -27.40
C LYS A 329 24.35 -7.54 -28.47
N ILE A 330 24.82 -7.70 -29.70
CA ILE A 330 24.05 -7.85 -30.96
C ILE A 330 22.90 -8.89 -30.93
N ASN A 331 22.85 -9.80 -29.94
CA ASN A 331 21.86 -10.87 -29.89
C ASN A 331 20.71 -10.63 -28.89
N ASP A 332 20.76 -9.58 -28.05
CA ASP A 332 19.87 -9.47 -26.89
C ASP A 332 19.08 -8.15 -26.82
N THR A 333 19.31 -7.17 -27.69
CA THR A 333 18.76 -5.81 -27.53
C THR A 333 17.82 -5.41 -28.67
N CYS A 334 16.56 -5.09 -28.35
CA CYS A 334 15.51 -4.66 -29.30
C CYS A 334 15.03 -3.24 -28.95
N PHE A 335 14.76 -2.38 -29.94
CA PHE A 335 14.24 -1.03 -29.70
C PHE A 335 12.80 -0.93 -30.20
N PHE A 336 11.93 -0.28 -29.43
CA PHE A 336 10.53 0.02 -29.76
C PHE A 336 10.29 1.52 -29.67
N LEU A 337 9.54 2.10 -30.62
CA LEU A 337 9.30 3.55 -30.75
C LEU A 337 7.86 3.78 -31.28
N ILE A 338 6.98 4.56 -30.65
CA ILE A 338 5.56 4.77 -31.05
C ILE A 338 5.26 6.23 -31.52
N GLU A 339 4.86 6.40 -32.80
CA GLU A 339 4.37 7.66 -33.46
C GLU A 339 5.42 8.68 -34.02
N HIS A 340 6.22 8.28 -35.03
CA HIS A 340 7.31 8.96 -35.80
C HIS A 340 8.73 8.40 -35.56
N ASP A 341 8.81 7.07 -35.49
CA ASP A 341 9.53 6.43 -34.42
C ASP A 341 10.13 5.06 -34.89
N LEU A 342 11.39 4.72 -34.51
CA LEU A 342 12.21 3.56 -34.97
C LEU A 342 12.10 2.24 -34.14
N PHE A 343 11.64 1.13 -34.75
CA PHE A 343 11.73 -0.23 -34.14
C PHE A 343 12.82 -1.11 -34.79
N ILE A 344 13.46 -2.04 -34.04
CA ILE A 344 14.31 -3.13 -34.61
C ILE A 344 13.96 -4.51 -34.01
N THR A 345 13.78 -5.51 -34.88
CA THR A 345 13.42 -6.93 -34.58
C THR A 345 14.61 -7.88 -34.83
N ASP A 346 14.73 -8.98 -34.07
CA ASP A 346 15.05 -10.29 -34.66
C ASP A 346 14.16 -11.41 -34.08
N ILE A 347 13.17 -11.81 -34.87
CA ILE A 347 12.41 -13.04 -34.64
C ILE A 347 13.34 -14.20 -34.98
N SER A 348 13.99 -14.78 -33.97
CA SER A 348 14.67 -16.06 -34.11
C SER A 348 13.66 -17.20 -34.22
N HIS A 349 12.93 -17.26 -35.34
CA HIS A 349 12.91 -18.45 -36.19
C HIS A 349 12.43 -18.14 -37.63
N ARG A 350 13.41 -18.26 -38.55
CA ARG A 350 13.35 -18.43 -40.03
C ARG A 350 13.27 -17.18 -40.90
N ALA A 351 14.36 -16.43 -41.00
CA ALA A 351 15.21 -16.35 -42.20
C ALA A 351 16.30 -15.26 -42.02
N ALA A 352 17.50 -15.55 -42.51
CA ALA A 352 18.75 -14.83 -42.29
C ALA A 352 18.73 -13.35 -42.70
N HIS A 353 19.49 -12.48 -42.01
CA HIS A 353 20.62 -11.74 -42.60
C HIS A 353 21.49 -11.03 -41.54
N LYS A 354 22.81 -10.97 -41.83
CA LYS A 354 23.90 -10.42 -41.01
C LYS A 354 23.75 -8.92 -40.69
N CYS A 355 23.82 -8.54 -39.41
CA CYS A 355 24.28 -7.21 -39.01
C CYS A 355 25.81 -7.12 -39.21
N LYS A 356 26.24 -6.85 -40.44
CA LYS A 356 27.65 -6.54 -40.76
C LYS A 356 27.81 -5.02 -40.87
N GLY A 357 28.43 -4.42 -39.85
CA GLY A 357 28.89 -3.04 -39.85
C GLY A 357 27.78 -2.03 -39.66
N ILE A 358 27.60 -1.55 -38.44
CA ILE A 358 26.82 -0.33 -38.19
C ILE A 358 27.82 0.71 -37.68
N LYS A 359 28.23 1.59 -38.60
CA LYS A 359 28.95 2.82 -38.33
C LYS A 359 27.91 3.92 -38.49
N TYR A 360 27.47 4.51 -37.38
CA TYR A 360 26.53 5.64 -37.29
C TYR A 360 25.08 5.34 -37.74
N PHE A 361 24.12 5.73 -36.90
CA PHE A 361 22.83 6.23 -37.38
C PHE A 361 22.85 7.74 -37.17
N LEU A 362 23.17 8.47 -38.23
CA LEU A 362 22.58 9.77 -38.47
C LEU A 362 21.19 9.46 -39.05
N PHE A 363 20.12 9.87 -38.39
CA PHE A 363 18.96 10.31 -39.15
C PHE A 363 19.24 11.78 -39.45
N TRP A 364 19.45 12.11 -40.71
CA TRP A 364 19.61 13.52 -41.12
C TRP A 364 18.52 13.95 -42.08
N LEU A 365 17.47 13.15 -42.20
CA LEU A 365 17.45 12.36 -43.43
C LEU A 365 18.82 11.73 -43.70
#